data_AF-A0A7K7BZ77-F1
#
_entry.id   AF-A0A7K7BZ77-F1
#
_cell.length_a   1.000
_cell.length_b   1.000
_cell.length_c   1.000
_cell.angle_alpha   90.00
_cell.angle_beta   90.00
_cell.angle_gamma   90.00
#
_symmetry.space_group_name_H-M   'P 1'
#
loop_
_entity.id
_entity.type
_entity.pdbx_description
1 polymer ?
#
loop_
_entity_poly.entity_id
_entity_poly.type
_entity_poly.pdbx_seq_one_letter_code
_entity_poly.pdbx_strand_id
1 'polypeptide(L)'
;MDLSTIKKRLEVTNSFYTMPEGFVADFRRIFQNCAEFNEVRKIDALSGFVGLVAFRKTPDSEVADASMKLKAYFEDLLRNLYPERKFSVQPSSQSEKENPELTDDSDDDFVQPRKKRLKGEDRQLLK
;
A
#
# COMPACT_ATOMS: atom_id res chain seq x y z
N MET A 1 -3.37 -5.10 1.54
CA MET A 1 -4.78 -4.87 1.14
C MET A 1 -4.81 -4.52 -0.34
N ASP A 2 -5.77 -5.06 -1.08
CA ASP A 2 -5.90 -4.89 -2.53
C ASP A 2 -7.38 -5.06 -2.96
N LEU A 3 -7.71 -4.63 -4.19
CA LEU A 3 -9.09 -4.63 -4.69
C LEU A 3 -9.69 -6.03 -4.83
N SER A 4 -8.89 -7.05 -5.13
CA SER A 4 -9.40 -8.42 -5.29
C SER A 4 -9.80 -9.00 -3.93
N THR A 5 -9.03 -8.69 -2.89
CA THR A 5 -9.35 -9.05 -1.51
C THR A 5 -10.62 -8.34 -1.03
N ILE A 6 -10.76 -7.03 -1.29
CA ILE A 6 -11.98 -6.29 -0.94
C ILE A 6 -13.20 -6.85 -1.67
N LYS A 7 -13.07 -7.17 -2.97
CA LYS A 7 -14.14 -7.77 -3.76
C LYS A 7 -14.63 -9.08 -3.13
N LYS A 8 -13.71 -10.00 -2.77
CA LYS A 8 -14.04 -11.27 -2.11
C LYS A 8 -14.71 -11.07 -0.74
N ARG A 9 -14.29 -10.06 0.02
CA ARG A 9 -14.88 -9.71 1.32
C ARG A 9 -16.28 -9.09 1.18
N LEU A 10 -16.62 -8.56 0.01
CA LEU A 10 -17.91 -7.93 -0.29
C LEU A 10 -18.94 -8.93 -0.85
N GLU A 11 -18.52 -10.12 -1.28
CA GLU A 11 -19.43 -11.14 -1.80
C GLU A 11 -20.46 -11.55 -0.75
N VAL A 12 -21.72 -11.77 -1.16
CA VAL A 12 -22.84 -12.08 -0.25
C VAL A 12 -22.61 -13.37 0.54
N THR A 13 -21.80 -14.28 0.01
CA THR A 13 -21.35 -15.50 0.69
C THR A 13 -20.42 -15.23 1.87
N ASN A 14 -19.93 -14.00 2.02
CA ASN A 14 -19.00 -13.58 3.04
C ASN A 14 -19.60 -12.46 3.92
N SER A 15 -19.85 -12.76 5.19
CA SER A 15 -20.41 -11.78 6.15
C SER A 15 -19.33 -10.84 6.74
N PHE A 16 -18.22 -10.61 6.03
CA PHE A 16 -17.07 -9.87 6.56
C PHE A 16 -17.40 -8.40 6.85
N TYR A 17 -17.97 -7.68 5.88
CA TYR A 17 -18.37 -6.28 6.08
C TYR A 17 -19.80 -6.22 6.63
N THR A 18 -19.92 -6.05 7.93
CA THR A 18 -21.22 -5.78 8.59
C THR A 18 -21.65 -4.31 8.45
N MET A 19 -20.69 -3.42 8.21
CA MET A 19 -20.86 -1.97 8.16
C MET A 19 -19.95 -1.36 7.06
N PRO A 20 -20.40 -0.30 6.36
CA PRO A 20 -19.63 0.30 5.26
C PRO A 20 -18.29 0.90 5.71
N GLU A 21 -18.16 1.24 6.99
CA GLU A 21 -16.93 1.74 7.61
C GLU A 21 -15.77 0.73 7.44
N GLY A 22 -16.04 -0.58 7.53
CA GLY A 22 -15.03 -1.62 7.31
C GLY A 22 -14.53 -1.65 5.86
N PHE A 23 -15.45 -1.55 4.90
CA PHE A 23 -15.11 -1.46 3.47
C PHE A 23 -14.27 -0.20 3.17
N VAL A 24 -14.65 0.95 3.71
CA VAL A 24 -13.93 2.21 3.52
C VAL A 24 -12.54 2.15 4.17
N ALA A 25 -12.41 1.53 5.34
CA ALA A 25 -11.12 1.34 5.99
C ALA A 25 -10.17 0.50 5.14
N ASP A 26 -10.63 -0.62 4.59
CA ASP A 26 -9.81 -1.48 3.72
C ASP A 26 -9.42 -0.78 2.41
N PHE A 27 -10.34 -0.02 1.79
CA PHE A 27 -10.00 0.80 0.62
C PHE A 27 -8.93 1.84 0.94
N ARG A 28 -9.07 2.56 2.06
CA ARG A 28 -8.07 3.54 2.52
C ARG A 28 -6.73 2.88 2.83
N ARG A 29 -6.73 1.65 3.33
CA ARG A 29 -5.52 0.85 3.61
C ARG A 29 -4.73 0.55 2.34
N ILE A 30 -5.38 0.34 1.17
CA ILE A 30 -4.67 0.20 -0.11
C ILE A 30 -3.79 1.42 -0.37
N PHE A 31 -4.35 2.62 -0.22
CA PHE A 31 -3.63 3.86 -0.48
C PHE A 31 -2.54 4.12 0.55
N GLN A 32 -2.78 3.80 1.84
CA GLN A 32 -1.76 3.90 2.90
C GLN A 32 -0.57 2.99 2.61
N ASN A 33 -0.82 1.71 2.30
CA ASN A 33 0.23 0.75 1.96
C ASN A 33 1.03 1.22 0.73
N CYS A 34 0.34 1.77 -0.27
CA CYS A 34 0.97 2.29 -1.46
C CYS A 34 1.85 3.51 -1.15
N ALA A 35 1.37 4.42 -0.30
CA ALA A 35 2.15 5.56 0.16
C ALA A 35 3.40 5.10 0.93
N GLU A 36 3.23 4.27 1.96
CA GLU A 36 4.32 3.78 2.81
C GLU A 36 5.44 3.09 2.01
N PHE A 37 5.09 2.17 1.12
CA PHE A 37 6.08 1.43 0.33
C PHE A 37 6.82 2.31 -0.69
N ASN A 38 6.14 3.33 -1.24
CA ASN A 38 6.74 4.22 -2.25
C ASN A 38 7.41 5.44 -1.64
N GLU A 39 7.09 5.81 -0.39
CA GLU A 39 7.72 6.89 0.36
C GLU A 39 9.10 6.49 0.88
N VAL A 40 9.26 5.26 1.41
CA VAL A 40 10.54 4.78 1.95
C VAL A 40 11.60 4.61 0.85
N ARG A 41 11.20 4.25 -0.38
CA ARG A 41 12.14 4.13 -1.53
C ARG A 41 12.78 5.43 -1.97
N LYS A 42 12.29 6.59 -1.52
CA LYS A 42 12.93 7.89 -1.75
C LYS A 42 14.05 8.20 -0.75
N ILE A 43 13.99 7.62 0.46
CA ILE A 43 15.04 7.82 1.48
C ILE A 43 16.32 7.08 1.06
N ASP A 44 16.19 5.86 0.53
CA ASP A 44 17.35 5.07 0.07
C ASP A 44 17.97 5.60 -1.24
N ALA A 45 17.27 6.46 -1.98
CA ALA A 45 17.78 7.08 -3.20
C ALA A 45 18.51 8.42 -2.96
N LEU A 46 18.48 8.96 -1.73
CA LEU A 46 19.00 10.29 -1.41
C LEU A 46 19.92 10.28 -0.17
N SER A 47 20.73 9.23 0.04
CA SER A 47 21.75 9.22 1.11
C SER A 47 23.02 10.00 0.73
N GLY A 48 22.90 11.20 0.14
CA GLY A 48 24.06 11.87 -0.47
C GLY A 48 24.15 13.39 -0.45
N PHE A 49 23.15 14.17 -0.02
CA PHE A 49 23.32 15.63 0.00
C PHE A 49 22.57 16.32 1.13
N VAL A 50 23.34 16.97 1.99
CA VAL A 50 22.91 17.83 3.09
C VAL A 50 22.41 19.15 2.53
N GLY A 51 21.22 19.58 2.93
CA GLY A 51 20.83 20.99 2.86
C GLY A 51 19.60 21.26 2.00
N LEU A 52 18.48 21.47 2.69
CA LEU A 52 17.42 22.41 2.34
C LEU A 52 16.96 22.42 0.87
N VAL A 53 16.31 21.33 0.46
CA VAL A 53 15.30 21.43 -0.60
C VAL A 53 13.97 21.15 0.08
N ALA A 54 13.01 22.05 -0.07
CA ALA A 54 11.65 21.85 0.37
C ALA A 54 11.25 20.41 0.08
N PHE A 55 10.87 19.68 1.13
CA PHE A 55 10.41 18.29 1.12
C PHE A 55 9.11 18.22 0.32
N ARG A 56 9.19 18.50 -0.99
CA ARG A 56 8.14 18.25 -1.95
C ARG A 56 8.08 16.73 -2.02
N LYS A 57 7.17 16.20 -1.23
CA LYS A 57 6.69 14.83 -1.26
C LYS A 57 5.97 14.60 -2.60
N THR A 58 6.66 14.80 -3.73
CA THR A 58 6.18 14.38 -5.04
C THR A 58 6.35 12.88 -5.07
N PRO A 59 5.33 12.06 -5.29
CA PRO A 59 5.55 10.64 -5.48
C PRO A 59 6.16 10.44 -6.87
N ASP A 60 7.49 10.43 -6.99
CA ASP A 60 8.15 10.23 -8.29
C ASP A 60 7.93 8.80 -8.86
N SER A 61 7.21 7.95 -8.11
CA SER A 61 6.73 6.65 -8.57
C SER A 61 5.37 6.83 -9.25
N GLU A 62 5.28 6.44 -10.52
CA GLU A 62 4.02 6.40 -11.30
C GLU A 62 2.87 5.74 -10.51
N VAL A 63 3.20 4.68 -9.77
CA VAL A 63 2.25 3.93 -8.94
C VAL A 63 1.72 4.78 -7.79
N ALA A 64 2.57 5.59 -7.16
CA ALA A 64 2.16 6.44 -6.06
C ALA A 64 1.35 7.65 -6.55
N ASP A 65 1.67 8.21 -7.71
CA ASP A 65 0.83 9.22 -8.38
C ASP A 65 -0.56 8.66 -8.75
N ALA A 66 -0.60 7.45 -9.32
CA ALA A 66 -1.86 6.78 -9.65
C ALA A 66 -2.70 6.51 -8.39
N SER A 67 -2.05 6.04 -7.31
CA SER A 67 -2.69 5.81 -6.02
C SER A 67 -3.30 7.07 -5.42
N MET A 68 -2.58 8.22 -5.48
CA MET A 68 -3.14 9.50 -5.00
C MET A 68 -4.35 9.95 -5.81
N LYS A 69 -4.29 9.86 -7.15
CA LYS A 69 -5.43 10.21 -8.01
C LYS A 69 -6.64 9.33 -7.73
N LEU A 70 -6.43 8.02 -7.58
CA LEU A 70 -7.50 7.07 -7.28
C LEU A 70 -8.10 7.32 -5.89
N LYS A 71 -7.26 7.66 -4.89
CA LYS A 71 -7.72 8.05 -3.56
C LYS A 71 -8.63 9.27 -3.61
N ALA A 72 -8.24 10.32 -4.33
CA ALA A 72 -9.04 11.52 -4.47
C ALA A 72 -10.42 11.22 -5.09
N TYR A 73 -10.41 10.47 -6.20
CA TYR A 73 -11.64 10.03 -6.86
C TYR A 73 -12.54 9.20 -5.93
N PHE A 74 -11.96 8.29 -5.16
CA PHE A 74 -12.71 7.48 -4.21
C PHE A 74 -13.36 8.30 -3.09
N GLU A 75 -12.64 9.27 -2.52
CA GLU A 75 -13.19 10.15 -1.47
C GLU A 75 -14.29 11.07 -2.01
N ASP A 76 -14.20 11.54 -3.26
CA ASP A 76 -15.28 12.26 -3.94
C ASP A 76 -16.50 11.37 -4.13
N LEU A 77 -16.29 10.13 -4.58
CA LEU A 77 -17.36 9.17 -4.76
C LEU A 77 -18.07 8.86 -3.43
N LEU A 78 -17.33 8.71 -2.32
CA LEU A 78 -17.91 8.51 -1.00
C LEU A 78 -18.78 9.70 -0.57
N ARG A 79 -18.34 10.93 -0.79
CA ARG A 79 -19.14 12.13 -0.50
C ARG A 79 -20.44 12.16 -1.29
N ASN A 80 -20.40 11.72 -2.55
CA ASN A 80 -21.56 11.70 -3.42
C ASN A 80 -22.55 10.58 -3.08
N LEU A 81 -22.05 9.38 -2.73
CA LEU A 81 -22.89 8.21 -2.41
C LEU A 81 -23.45 8.24 -0.98
N TYR A 82 -22.70 8.84 -0.04
CA TYR A 82 -23.07 8.91 1.37
C TYR A 82 -22.97 10.35 1.91
N PRO A 83 -23.82 11.28 1.43
CA PRO A 83 -23.74 12.70 1.80
C PRO A 83 -23.92 12.95 3.31
N GLU A 84 -24.75 12.13 3.96
CA GLU A 84 -25.04 12.25 5.39
C GLU A 84 -24.06 11.50 6.30
N ARG A 85 -23.12 10.72 5.73
CA ARG A 85 -22.17 9.95 6.53
C ARG A 85 -20.78 10.56 6.47
N LYS A 86 -20.11 10.54 7.62
CA LYS A 86 -18.70 10.89 7.74
C LYS A 86 -17.92 9.65 8.13
N PHE A 87 -17.13 9.13 7.21
CA PHE A 87 -16.22 8.02 7.49
C PHE A 87 -14.95 8.57 8.16
N SER A 88 -14.85 8.43 9.48
CA SER A 88 -13.65 8.83 10.23
C SER A 88 -12.42 8.12 9.69
N VAL A 89 -11.28 8.82 9.63
CA VAL A 89 -9.99 8.18 9.34
C VAL A 89 -9.55 7.51 10.64
N GLN A 90 -9.88 6.23 10.81
CA GLN A 90 -9.33 5.43 11.90
C GLN A 90 -7.79 5.45 11.79
N PRO A 91 -7.05 5.92 12.82
CA PRO A 91 -5.64 5.61 12.92
C PRO A 91 -5.53 4.09 13.05
N SER A 92 -4.82 3.45 12.13
CA SER A 92 -4.65 2.00 12.10
C SER A 92 -4.02 1.50 13.40
N SER A 93 -4.85 1.09 14.36
CA SER A 93 -4.42 0.48 15.61
C SER A 93 -5.56 -0.36 16.16
N GLN A 94 -5.32 -1.68 16.22
CA GLN A 94 -6.05 -2.70 16.97
C GLN A 94 -7.32 -3.27 16.33
N SER A 95 -7.17 -4.38 15.60
CA SER A 95 -8.06 -5.53 15.72
C SER A 95 -7.43 -6.79 15.12
N GLU A 96 -6.40 -7.32 15.77
CA GLU A 96 -6.13 -8.76 15.74
C GLU A 96 -6.50 -9.27 17.13
N LYS A 97 -7.75 -9.71 17.27
CA LYS A 97 -8.16 -10.54 18.39
C LYS A 97 -8.88 -11.73 17.79
N GLU A 98 -8.09 -12.64 17.24
CA GLU A 98 -8.52 -14.00 16.95
C GLU A 98 -7.80 -14.95 17.91
N ASN A 99 -8.54 -15.96 18.32
CA ASN A 99 -8.31 -16.93 19.39
C ASN A 99 -6.89 -17.56 19.43
N PRO A 100 -6.38 -17.95 20.62
CA PRO A 100 -5.12 -18.67 20.75
C PRO A 100 -5.35 -20.17 20.52
N GLU A 101 -4.52 -20.75 19.65
CA GLU A 101 -4.07 -22.15 19.57
C GLU A 101 -4.04 -22.56 18.11
N LEU A 102 -2.84 -22.56 17.51
CA LEU A 102 -2.27 -23.66 16.73
C LEU A 102 -0.76 -23.37 16.58
N THR A 103 0.04 -24.19 17.27
CA THR A 103 1.45 -24.53 17.05
C THR A 103 1.77 -24.72 15.55
N ASP A 104 2.96 -24.63 14.97
CA ASP A 104 4.37 -24.43 15.31
C ASP A 104 5.09 -24.58 13.94
N ASP A 105 6.25 -23.93 13.79
CA ASP A 105 7.30 -24.18 12.80
C ASP A 105 7.02 -23.96 11.29
N SER A 106 7.33 -22.75 10.78
CA SER A 106 7.72 -22.60 9.37
C SER A 106 8.59 -21.36 9.15
N ASP A 107 9.91 -21.59 9.04
CA ASP A 107 10.91 -20.63 8.57
C ASP A 107 10.60 -20.17 7.13
N ASP A 108 9.93 -19.03 6.98
CA ASP A 108 9.82 -18.33 5.70
C ASP A 108 10.69 -17.07 5.74
N ASP A 109 11.96 -17.25 5.35
CA ASP A 109 12.93 -16.19 5.14
C ASP A 109 12.35 -15.12 4.18
N PHE A 110 12.22 -13.90 4.69
CA PHE A 110 11.72 -12.75 3.94
C PHE A 110 12.66 -12.40 2.77
N VAL A 111 12.40 -12.93 1.58
CA VAL A 111 13.14 -12.57 0.37
C VAL A 111 12.71 -11.18 -0.11
N GLN A 112 13.54 -10.17 0.19
CA GLN A 112 13.40 -8.84 -0.40
C GLN A 112 13.55 -8.89 -1.94
N PRO A 113 12.72 -8.16 -2.72
CA PRO A 113 12.83 -8.15 -4.18
C PRO A 113 14.18 -7.60 -4.66
N ARG A 114 15.08 -8.47 -5.13
CA ARG A 114 16.35 -8.07 -5.75
C ARG A 114 16.11 -7.37 -7.08
N LYS A 115 16.60 -6.13 -7.23
CA LYS A 115 16.73 -5.42 -8.51
C LYS A 115 17.53 -6.28 -9.50
N LYS A 116 16.91 -6.68 -10.62
CA LYS A 116 17.63 -7.28 -11.76
C LYS A 116 18.59 -6.25 -12.34
N ARG A 117 19.89 -6.48 -12.18
CA ARG A 117 20.95 -5.76 -12.90
C ARG A 117 20.89 -6.17 -14.37
N LEU A 118 20.61 -5.22 -15.26
CA LEU A 118 20.75 -5.40 -16.71
C LEU A 118 22.20 -5.82 -17.00
N LYS A 119 22.36 -6.99 -17.62
CA LYS A 119 23.68 -7.50 -18.01
C LYS A 119 24.05 -6.82 -19.33
N GLY A 120 24.84 -5.76 -19.23
CA GLY A 120 25.50 -5.15 -20.38
C GLY A 120 26.38 -6.19 -21.07
N GLU A 121 26.23 -6.27 -22.39
CA GLU A 121 27.11 -7.02 -23.27
C GLU A 121 28.47 -6.32 -23.30
N ASP A 122 29.51 -6.99 -22.80
CA ASP A 122 30.90 -6.68 -23.14
C ASP A 122 31.59 -8.00 -23.47
N ARG A 123 31.55 -8.36 -24.76
CA ARG A 123 32.45 -9.34 -25.36
C ARG A 123 33.86 -8.75 -25.30
N GLN A 124 34.59 -9.07 -24.23
CA GLN A 124 36.01 -8.76 -24.15
C GLN A 124 36.77 -9.58 -25.21
N LEU A 125 37.40 -8.82 -26.11
CA LEU A 125 38.44 -9.27 -27.02
C LEU A 125 39.72 -9.65 -26.26
N LEU A 126 40.47 -10.56 -26.89
CA LEU A 126 41.91 -10.86 -26.73
C LEU A 126 42.27 -11.80 -25.55
N LYS A 127 43.05 -12.86 -25.74
CA LYS A 127 44.26 -13.03 -26.57
C LYS A 127 44.44 -14.49 -26.97
#